data_AF-A0A4Q1QA81-F1
#
_entry.id   AF-A0A4Q1QA81-F1
#
_cell.length_a   1.000
_cell.length_b   1.000
_cell.length_c   1.000
_cell.angle_alpha   90.00
_cell.angle_beta   90.00
_cell.angle_gamma   90.00
#
_symmetry.space_group_name_H-M   'P 1'
#
loop_
_entity.id
_entity.type
_entity.pdbx_description
1 polymer ?
#
loop_
_entity_poly.entity_id
_entity_poly.type
_entity_poly.pdbx_seq_one_letter_code
_entity_poly.pdbx_strand_id
1 'polypeptide(L)'
;MPIYLKALSFLCVFLSFASTQAAEIFRIDSKLINETVTARVALPESYHHSSSFEYPVLLVMDGSTQFEHIAGNVNFLSTFSIVPEMIVVGVSAKNRIKHFTHTELAGYEGRSGGAQRYTQFLQNELLPELKKQYRASSYTLVTGHSLSGLYTSYLATHHAHFINASISVSPSLWWDDFALINDIKAAKQQAEKSPVRWFVSMANEPNEMAEGYNRLMNVLGEKSERVFDWESQQFPEETHDSTPLIANVEGLKSIFRGFNAVPNIEIKSLEQLQAYYGNYAKKIGYNFPMSVHQYNVYGLKAAYEGELEWGIQILEKGVDVFGQSEIIWDSLATVYSMNDDSESALQSSNKALKLARQHQSKYLSEIEAQNVGLTTD
;
A
#
# COMPACT_ATOMS: atom_id res chain seq x y z
N MET A 1 65.57 28.30 15.44
CA MET A 1 64.27 28.14 16.12
C MET A 1 63.23 27.83 15.04
N PRO A 2 62.74 26.59 14.92
CA PRO A 2 61.84 26.21 13.85
C PRO A 2 60.41 26.68 14.15
N ILE A 3 59.77 27.28 13.16
CA ILE A 3 58.38 27.73 13.15
C ILE A 3 57.50 26.50 12.93
N TYR A 4 56.71 26.10 13.93
CA TYR A 4 55.69 25.07 13.78
C TYR A 4 54.46 25.66 13.09
N LEU A 5 54.30 25.33 11.80
CA LEU A 5 53.09 25.56 11.04
C LEU A 5 52.04 24.52 11.46
N LYS A 6 51.03 24.91 12.26
CA LYS A 6 49.88 24.06 12.55
C LYS A 6 48.95 24.06 11.32
N ALA A 7 48.99 22.98 10.55
CA ALA A 7 47.98 22.70 9.54
C ALA A 7 46.65 22.38 10.25
N LEU A 8 45.68 23.29 10.14
CA LEU A 8 44.32 23.08 10.61
C LEU A 8 43.60 22.25 9.52
N SER A 9 43.51 20.94 9.72
CA SER A 9 42.69 20.08 8.87
C SER A 9 41.22 20.43 9.07
N PHE A 10 40.64 21.17 8.12
CA PHE A 10 39.19 21.34 8.02
C PHE A 10 38.58 20.00 7.62
N LEU A 11 38.07 19.26 8.61
CA LEU A 11 37.19 18.13 8.39
C LEU A 11 35.84 18.68 7.92
N CYS A 12 35.68 18.84 6.60
CA CYS A 12 34.37 19.04 5.99
C CYS A 12 33.55 17.76 6.20
N VAL A 13 32.77 17.73 7.27
CA VAL A 13 31.69 16.76 7.42
C VAL A 13 30.65 17.14 6.37
N PHE A 14 30.68 16.46 5.22
CA PHE A 14 29.53 16.42 4.33
C PHE A 14 28.45 15.65 5.09
N LEU A 15 27.54 16.38 5.73
CA LEU A 15 26.25 15.86 6.13
C LEU A 15 25.48 15.59 4.84
N SER A 16 25.67 14.40 4.28
CA SER A 16 24.75 13.85 3.29
C SER A 16 23.43 13.63 4.01
N PHE A 17 22.51 14.59 3.89
CA PHE A 17 21.11 14.34 4.17
C PHE A 17 20.63 13.38 3.09
N ALA A 18 20.78 12.08 3.33
CA ALA A 18 19.96 11.11 2.63
C ALA A 18 18.51 11.43 3.00
N SER A 19 17.78 12.03 2.08
CA SER A 19 16.34 12.20 2.18
C SER A 19 15.70 10.82 2.13
N THR A 20 15.73 10.11 3.26
CA THR A 20 14.66 9.17 3.54
C THR A 20 13.38 9.99 3.44
N GLN A 21 12.46 9.58 2.57
CA GLN A 21 11.18 10.26 2.43
C GLN A 21 10.43 10.04 3.74
N ALA A 22 10.68 10.94 4.69
CA ALA A 22 10.14 10.86 6.03
C ALA A 22 8.62 10.92 5.94
N ALA A 23 7.93 10.08 6.71
CA ALA A 23 6.48 10.08 6.76
C ALA A 23 5.97 11.50 7.04
N GLU A 24 5.02 11.96 6.23
CA GLU A 24 4.39 13.25 6.44
C GLU A 24 3.44 13.19 7.64
N ILE A 25 3.37 14.27 8.41
CA ILE A 25 2.38 14.42 9.49
C ILE A 25 1.20 15.20 8.96
N PHE A 26 0.05 14.55 8.93
CA PHE A 26 -1.23 15.13 8.58
C PHE A 26 -2.08 15.28 9.86
N ARG A 27 -2.72 16.44 10.06
CA ARG A 27 -3.59 16.68 11.22
C ARG A 27 -4.97 17.09 10.76
N ILE A 28 -5.99 16.52 11.40
CA ILE A 28 -7.39 16.83 11.15
C ILE A 28 -8.13 17.08 12.45
N ASP A 29 -8.80 18.22 12.54
CA ASP A 29 -9.73 18.54 13.61
C ASP A 29 -11.11 18.01 13.24
N SER A 30 -11.50 16.88 13.84
CA SER A 30 -12.78 16.24 13.55
C SER A 30 -13.91 16.88 14.35
N LYS A 31 -14.96 17.33 13.65
CA LYS A 31 -16.20 17.77 14.28
C LYS A 31 -17.05 16.57 14.68
N LEU A 32 -16.97 15.48 13.93
CA LEU A 32 -17.73 14.27 14.20
C LEU A 32 -17.29 13.64 15.53
N ILE A 33 -16.00 13.43 15.77
CA ILE A 33 -15.54 12.81 17.03
C ILE A 33 -15.08 13.83 18.10
N ASN A 34 -15.03 15.13 17.77
CA ASN A 34 -14.56 16.20 18.65
C ASN A 34 -13.14 15.97 19.16
N GLU A 35 -12.26 15.54 18.25
CA GLU A 35 -10.86 15.22 18.52
C GLU A 35 -9.98 15.71 17.37
N THR A 36 -8.78 16.17 17.70
CA THR A 36 -7.70 16.35 16.71
C THR A 36 -7.02 14.99 16.50
N VAL A 37 -7.10 14.46 15.29
CA VAL A 37 -6.43 13.22 14.90
C VAL A 37 -5.14 13.57 14.16
N THR A 38 -4.05 12.98 14.62
CA THR A 38 -2.77 13.01 13.89
C THR A 38 -2.65 11.72 13.10
N ALA A 39 -2.47 11.87 11.78
CA ALA A 39 -2.18 10.77 10.88
C ALA A 39 -0.74 10.89 10.35
N ARG A 40 -0.16 9.73 10.04
CA ARG A 40 1.14 9.61 9.38
C ARG A 40 0.89 9.17 7.95
N VAL A 41 1.53 9.79 6.98
CA VAL A 41 1.33 9.48 5.56
C VAL A 41 2.65 9.05 4.93
N ALA A 42 2.68 7.87 4.33
CA ALA A 42 3.74 7.43 3.43
C ALA A 42 3.19 7.45 2.00
N LEU A 43 3.88 8.19 1.15
CA LEU A 43 3.63 8.22 -0.29
C LEU A 43 4.47 7.14 -0.96
N PRO A 44 3.96 6.50 -2.02
CA PRO A 44 4.78 5.59 -2.81
C PRO A 44 5.94 6.34 -3.45
N GLU A 45 7.07 5.67 -3.67
CA GLU A 45 8.27 6.27 -4.26
C GLU A 45 7.96 6.94 -5.61
N SER A 46 7.08 6.33 -6.40
CA SER A 46 6.67 6.88 -7.69
C SER A 46 5.78 8.12 -7.64
N TYR A 47 5.33 8.55 -6.46
CA TYR A 47 4.30 9.58 -6.34
C TYR A 47 4.62 10.81 -7.17
N HIS A 48 5.84 11.34 -7.10
CA HIS A 48 6.23 12.55 -7.82
C HIS A 48 6.52 12.36 -9.31
N HIS A 49 6.49 11.13 -9.82
CA HIS A 49 6.76 10.82 -11.21
C HIS A 49 5.58 11.10 -12.16
N SER A 50 4.38 11.30 -11.61
CA SER A 50 3.18 11.67 -12.36
C SER A 50 2.32 12.68 -11.62
N SER A 51 1.78 13.65 -12.36
CA SER A 51 0.84 14.64 -11.83
C SER A 51 -0.62 14.19 -11.86
N SER A 52 -0.92 13.07 -12.52
CA SER A 52 -2.29 12.60 -12.77
C SER A 52 -2.57 11.18 -12.27
N PHE A 53 -1.55 10.40 -11.94
CA PHE A 53 -1.73 9.06 -11.38
C PHE A 53 -2.33 9.14 -9.97
N GLU A 54 -3.44 8.45 -9.76
CA GLU A 54 -4.10 8.31 -8.46
C GLU A 54 -3.78 6.97 -7.81
N TYR A 55 -3.60 6.98 -6.49
CA TYR A 55 -3.15 5.85 -5.69
C TYR A 55 -4.26 5.38 -4.74
N PRO A 56 -4.49 4.06 -4.61
CA PRO A 56 -5.27 3.48 -3.52
C PRO A 56 -4.79 3.97 -2.16
N VAL A 57 -5.69 3.97 -1.17
CA VAL A 57 -5.38 4.36 0.21
C VAL A 57 -5.44 3.12 1.11
N LEU A 58 -4.38 2.87 1.88
CA LEU A 58 -4.39 1.92 2.99
C LEU A 58 -4.45 2.67 4.31
N LEU A 59 -5.60 2.64 4.98
CA LEU A 59 -5.75 3.15 6.34
C LEU A 59 -5.24 2.09 7.34
N VAL A 60 -4.14 2.42 7.99
CA VAL A 60 -3.55 1.62 9.06
C VAL A 60 -4.11 2.13 10.38
N MET A 61 -5.02 1.36 10.98
CA MET A 61 -5.44 1.63 12.35
C MET A 61 -4.24 1.48 13.27
N ASP A 62 -4.29 2.13 14.42
CA ASP A 62 -3.20 2.07 15.40
C ASP A 62 -1.88 2.62 14.85
N GLY A 63 -1.95 3.64 14.00
CA GLY A 63 -0.82 4.19 13.25
C GLY A 63 0.39 4.61 14.10
N SER A 64 0.22 4.89 15.39
CA SER A 64 1.31 5.17 16.32
C SER A 64 2.27 4.00 16.49
N THR A 65 1.79 2.75 16.35
CA THR A 65 2.59 1.53 16.52
C THR A 65 2.65 0.69 15.25
N GLN A 66 1.64 0.76 14.39
CA GLN A 66 1.52 -0.13 13.22
C GLN A 66 2.05 0.46 11.90
N PHE A 67 2.20 1.78 11.82
CA PHE A 67 2.45 2.46 10.54
C PHE A 67 3.75 2.03 9.84
N GLU A 68 4.89 2.03 10.55
CA GLU A 68 6.21 1.93 9.89
C GLU A 68 6.39 0.62 9.14
N HIS A 69 6.09 -0.49 9.81
CA HIS A 69 6.31 -1.81 9.23
C HIS A 69 5.31 -2.10 8.10
N ILE A 70 4.07 -1.61 8.21
CA ILE A 70 3.07 -1.78 7.15
C ILE A 70 3.41 -0.90 5.95
N ALA A 71 3.86 0.35 6.15
CA ALA A 71 4.34 1.20 5.07
C ALA A 71 5.55 0.57 4.37
N GLY A 72 6.50 0.02 5.13
CA GLY A 72 7.65 -0.72 4.59
C GLY A 72 7.25 -1.96 3.79
N ASN A 73 6.28 -2.74 4.28
CA ASN A 73 5.74 -3.91 3.59
C ASN A 73 5.09 -3.51 2.25
N VAL A 74 4.25 -2.48 2.23
CA VAL A 74 3.62 -1.99 0.99
C VAL A 74 4.67 -1.51 0.01
N ASN A 75 5.64 -0.70 0.47
CA ASN A 75 6.72 -0.21 -0.37
C ASN A 75 7.47 -1.38 -1.03
N PHE A 76 7.93 -2.34 -0.25
CA PHE A 76 8.66 -3.50 -0.77
C PHE A 76 7.84 -4.37 -1.72
N LEU A 77 6.62 -4.75 -1.33
CA LEU A 77 5.77 -5.63 -2.15
C LEU A 77 5.38 -4.95 -3.48
N SER A 78 5.17 -3.63 -3.48
CA SER A 78 4.81 -2.88 -4.67
C SER A 78 5.95 -2.76 -5.68
N THR A 79 7.21 -2.72 -5.24
CA THR A 79 8.41 -2.75 -6.12
C THR A 79 8.40 -3.99 -7.02
N PHE A 80 7.92 -5.12 -6.52
CA PHE A 80 7.83 -6.39 -7.26
C PHE A 80 6.45 -6.64 -7.88
N SER A 81 5.59 -5.62 -7.94
CA SER A 81 4.24 -5.71 -8.48
C SER A 81 3.37 -6.79 -7.80
N ILE A 82 3.69 -7.17 -6.56
CA ILE A 82 2.89 -8.12 -5.78
C ILE A 82 1.60 -7.46 -5.33
N VAL A 83 1.66 -6.15 -5.04
CA VAL A 83 0.54 -5.27 -4.72
C VAL A 83 0.66 -3.98 -5.54
N PRO A 84 -0.43 -3.21 -5.77
CA PRO A 84 -0.32 -1.88 -6.34
C PRO A 84 0.42 -0.94 -5.38
N GLU A 85 1.04 0.11 -5.92
CA GLU A 85 1.51 1.23 -5.10
C GLU A 85 0.32 1.93 -4.42
N MET A 86 0.51 2.38 -3.18
CA MET A 86 -0.58 2.90 -2.35
C MET A 86 -0.09 4.06 -1.48
N ILE A 87 -0.99 4.98 -1.14
CA ILE A 87 -0.78 5.93 -0.05
C ILE A 87 -1.12 5.21 1.25
N VAL A 88 -0.15 5.06 2.14
CA VAL A 88 -0.34 4.42 3.44
C VAL A 88 -0.57 5.48 4.50
N VAL A 89 -1.69 5.42 5.22
CA VAL A 89 -2.10 6.42 6.21
C VAL A 89 -2.30 5.77 7.56
N GLY A 90 -1.37 6.00 8.49
CA GLY A 90 -1.46 5.57 9.88
C GLY A 90 -2.37 6.50 10.68
N VAL A 91 -3.51 6.00 11.13
CA VAL A 91 -4.50 6.76 11.90
C VAL A 91 -4.51 6.26 13.35
N SER A 92 -4.30 7.16 14.30
CA SER A 92 -4.31 6.81 15.73
C SER A 92 -5.55 7.37 16.41
N ALA A 93 -6.37 6.48 16.98
CA ALA A 93 -7.49 6.85 17.83
C ALA A 93 -6.98 7.27 19.22
N LYS A 94 -7.44 8.43 19.73
CA LYS A 94 -7.08 8.89 21.08
C LYS A 94 -7.67 8.00 22.17
N ASN A 95 -8.90 7.51 21.96
CA ASN A 95 -9.56 6.54 22.82
C ASN A 95 -9.92 5.28 22.01
N ARG A 96 -9.03 4.29 22.07
CA ARG A 96 -9.16 3.05 21.28
C ARG A 96 -10.40 2.25 21.63
N ILE A 97 -10.70 2.05 22.91
CA ILE A 97 -11.88 1.29 23.34
C ILE A 97 -13.14 1.96 22.81
N LYS A 98 -13.25 3.29 22.95
CA LYS A 98 -14.40 4.03 22.45
C LYS A 98 -14.57 3.86 20.94
N HIS A 99 -13.51 4.07 20.16
CA HIS A 99 -13.61 4.18 18.70
C HIS A 99 -13.59 2.84 17.97
N PHE A 100 -13.09 1.76 18.59
CA PHE A 100 -12.94 0.45 17.92
C PHE A 100 -13.92 -0.62 18.38
N THR A 101 -14.84 -0.28 19.28
CA THR A 101 -15.90 -1.19 19.73
C THR A 101 -17.25 -0.75 19.17
N HIS A 102 -17.98 -1.70 18.57
CA HIS A 102 -19.24 -1.43 17.87
C HIS A 102 -20.45 -1.46 18.80
N THR A 103 -20.34 -2.15 19.94
CA THR A 103 -21.33 -2.11 21.02
C THR A 103 -20.77 -1.41 22.25
N GLU A 104 -21.68 -0.83 23.04
CA GLU A 104 -21.36 -0.29 24.35
C GLU A 104 -21.41 -1.41 25.39
N LEU A 105 -20.25 -1.76 25.96
CA LEU A 105 -20.12 -2.81 26.95
C LEU A 105 -20.59 -2.29 28.33
N ALA A 106 -21.34 -3.12 29.06
CA ALA A 106 -21.78 -2.80 30.41
C ALA A 106 -20.58 -2.45 31.32
N GLY A 107 -20.67 -1.33 32.03
CA GLY A 107 -19.59 -0.76 32.84
C GLY A 107 -18.59 0.10 32.06
N TYR A 108 -18.72 0.22 30.73
CA TYR A 108 -17.92 1.07 29.85
C TYR A 108 -18.78 2.14 29.14
N GLU A 109 -19.85 2.60 29.78
CA GLU A 109 -20.77 3.60 29.25
C GLU A 109 -20.02 4.89 28.86
N GLY A 110 -20.27 5.38 27.65
CA GLY A 110 -19.59 6.53 27.04
C GLY A 110 -18.10 6.30 26.70
N ARG A 111 -17.55 5.12 27.00
CA ARG A 111 -16.15 4.74 26.81
C ARG A 111 -15.97 3.59 25.81
N SER A 112 -17.06 3.03 25.29
CA SER A 112 -17.14 2.00 24.25
C SER A 112 -18.31 2.30 23.28
N GLY A 113 -18.50 1.50 22.23
CA GLY A 113 -19.65 1.59 21.30
C GLY A 113 -19.58 2.73 20.28
N GLY A 114 -18.42 3.40 20.14
CA GLY A 114 -18.23 4.55 19.27
C GLY A 114 -17.85 4.23 17.83
N ALA A 115 -17.73 2.96 17.43
CA ALA A 115 -17.24 2.56 16.11
C ALA A 115 -18.00 3.25 14.97
N GLN A 116 -19.33 3.29 15.03
CA GLN A 116 -20.13 3.93 13.97
C GLN A 116 -19.78 5.41 13.78
N ARG A 117 -19.53 6.14 14.87
CA ARG A 117 -19.17 7.55 14.83
C ARG A 117 -17.75 7.75 14.30
N TYR A 118 -16.83 6.86 14.67
CA TYR A 118 -15.48 6.85 14.11
C TYR A 118 -15.49 6.52 12.61
N THR A 119 -16.34 5.59 12.17
CA THR A 119 -16.56 5.28 10.74
C THR A 119 -17.04 6.50 9.96
N GLN A 120 -17.98 7.27 10.51
CA GLN A 120 -18.42 8.53 9.90
C GLN A 120 -17.28 9.54 9.79
N PHE A 121 -16.40 9.63 10.80
CA PHE A 121 -15.19 10.46 10.72
C PHE A 121 -14.27 10.01 9.57
N LEU A 122 -13.98 8.71 9.45
CA LEU A 122 -13.13 8.19 8.38
C LEU A 122 -13.73 8.51 7.00
N GLN A 123 -15.02 8.27 6.82
CA GLN A 123 -15.73 8.42 5.56
C GLN A 123 -15.94 9.89 5.15
N ASN A 124 -16.37 10.74 6.08
CA ASN A 124 -16.90 12.07 5.76
C ASN A 124 -15.93 13.21 6.07
N GLU A 125 -14.85 12.96 6.83
CA GLU A 125 -13.85 13.96 7.17
C GLU A 125 -12.45 13.51 6.70
N LEU A 126 -11.93 12.36 7.16
CA LEU A 126 -10.55 11.96 6.86
C LEU A 126 -10.30 11.70 5.38
N LEU A 127 -11.05 10.77 4.76
CA LEU A 127 -10.85 10.41 3.35
C LEU A 127 -11.04 11.60 2.39
N PRO A 128 -12.07 12.47 2.55
CA PRO A 128 -12.20 13.68 1.75
C PRO A 128 -11.02 14.64 1.90
N GLU A 129 -10.48 14.84 3.11
CA GLU A 129 -9.32 15.71 3.31
C GLU A 129 -8.04 15.11 2.74
N LEU A 130 -7.84 13.79 2.86
CA LEU A 130 -6.75 13.09 2.19
C LEU A 130 -6.83 13.27 0.67
N LYS A 131 -8.02 13.16 0.07
CA LYS A 131 -8.22 13.36 -1.37
C LYS A 131 -7.98 14.80 -1.84
N LYS A 132 -8.14 15.80 -0.97
CA LYS A 132 -7.79 17.19 -1.28
C LYS A 132 -6.28 17.43 -1.30
N GLN A 133 -5.55 16.76 -0.42
CA GLN A 133 -4.10 16.96 -0.27
C GLN A 133 -3.26 16.02 -1.13
N TYR A 134 -3.78 14.82 -1.39
CA TYR A 134 -3.08 13.75 -2.09
C TYR A 134 -3.89 13.25 -3.28
N ARG A 135 -3.19 12.68 -4.27
CA ARG A 135 -3.80 11.97 -5.41
C ARG A 135 -4.33 10.61 -4.98
N ALA A 136 -5.27 10.62 -4.04
CA ALA A 136 -5.94 9.44 -3.51
C ALA A 136 -7.11 9.05 -4.40
N SER A 137 -7.12 7.78 -4.82
CA SER A 137 -8.21 7.20 -5.58
C SER A 137 -9.39 6.82 -4.66
N SER A 138 -10.46 6.26 -5.24
CA SER A 138 -11.59 5.76 -4.46
C SER A 138 -11.37 4.39 -3.82
N TYR A 139 -10.28 3.68 -4.13
CA TYR A 139 -10.03 2.34 -3.59
C TYR A 139 -9.40 2.43 -2.20
N THR A 140 -10.18 2.06 -1.18
CA THR A 140 -9.78 2.17 0.23
C THR A 140 -9.64 0.79 0.86
N LEU A 141 -8.50 0.54 1.49
CA LEU A 141 -8.24 -0.63 2.32
C LEU A 141 -8.08 -0.19 3.77
N VAL A 142 -8.44 -1.09 4.68
CA VAL A 142 -8.21 -0.89 6.12
C VAL A 142 -7.45 -2.07 6.70
N THR A 143 -6.54 -1.81 7.63
CA THR A 143 -5.88 -2.86 8.41
C THR A 143 -5.86 -2.52 9.89
N GLY A 144 -6.01 -3.53 10.73
CA GLY A 144 -6.07 -3.39 12.18
C GLY A 144 -5.67 -4.68 12.89
N HIS A 145 -5.13 -4.52 14.09
CA HIS A 145 -4.65 -5.58 14.96
C HIS A 145 -5.40 -5.57 16.29
N SER A 146 -5.70 -6.75 16.86
CA SER A 146 -6.32 -6.84 18.18
C SER A 146 -7.67 -6.10 18.21
N LEU A 147 -7.82 -5.09 19.07
CA LEU A 147 -9.04 -4.29 19.14
C LEU A 147 -9.30 -3.49 17.86
N SER A 148 -8.26 -2.98 17.17
CA SER A 148 -8.48 -2.37 15.86
C SER A 148 -8.75 -3.42 14.78
N GLY A 149 -8.36 -4.68 14.98
CA GLY A 149 -8.77 -5.82 14.17
C GLY A 149 -10.27 -6.13 14.31
N LEU A 150 -10.84 -5.99 15.52
CA LEU A 150 -12.29 -6.03 15.73
C LEU A 150 -12.98 -4.92 14.93
N TYR A 151 -12.43 -3.70 14.96
CA TYR A 151 -12.99 -2.59 14.20
C TYR A 151 -12.90 -2.79 12.68
N THR A 152 -11.79 -3.28 12.14
CA THR A 152 -11.69 -3.57 10.70
C THR A 152 -12.58 -4.74 10.29
N SER A 153 -12.85 -5.69 11.18
CA SER A 153 -13.87 -6.74 10.99
C SER A 153 -15.29 -6.15 10.95
N TYR A 154 -15.60 -5.20 11.86
CA TYR A 154 -16.86 -4.46 11.84
C TYR A 154 -17.04 -3.68 10.54
N LEU A 155 -16.01 -2.97 10.09
CA LEU A 155 -16.00 -2.27 8.81
C LEU A 155 -16.25 -3.22 7.62
N ALA A 156 -15.55 -4.35 7.57
CA ALA A 156 -15.71 -5.35 6.50
C ALA A 156 -17.14 -5.89 6.38
N THR A 157 -17.84 -6.01 7.51
CA THR A 157 -19.14 -6.69 7.60
C THR A 157 -20.33 -5.73 7.59
N HIS A 158 -20.14 -4.47 7.96
CA HIS A 158 -21.21 -3.48 8.08
C HIS A 158 -21.07 -2.28 7.12
N HIS A 159 -19.88 -2.02 6.59
CA HIS A 159 -19.55 -0.77 5.87
C HIS A 159 -18.93 -0.98 4.49
N ALA A 160 -19.43 -1.96 3.76
CA ALA A 160 -18.98 -2.29 2.39
C ALA A 160 -19.17 -1.16 1.35
N HIS A 161 -19.78 -0.02 1.71
CA HIS A 161 -20.06 1.07 0.78
C HIS A 161 -18.89 2.04 0.58
N PHE A 162 -17.89 2.08 1.47
CA PHE A 162 -16.77 3.03 1.33
C PHE A 162 -15.38 2.39 1.45
N ILE A 163 -15.30 1.12 1.85
CA ILE A 163 -14.05 0.35 1.82
C ILE A 163 -14.18 -0.77 0.79
N ASN A 164 -13.05 -1.17 0.21
CA ASN A 164 -12.98 -2.21 -0.80
C ASN A 164 -12.33 -3.48 -0.28
N ALA A 165 -11.37 -3.35 0.65
CA ALA A 165 -10.76 -4.50 1.30
C ALA A 165 -10.44 -4.23 2.78
N SER A 166 -10.32 -5.30 3.56
CA SER A 166 -10.01 -5.24 4.98
C SER A 166 -9.04 -6.35 5.37
N ILE A 167 -8.07 -6.02 6.21
CA ILE A 167 -7.16 -6.96 6.88
C ILE A 167 -7.45 -6.86 8.39
N SER A 168 -7.85 -7.97 8.98
CA SER A 168 -8.13 -8.08 10.42
C SER A 168 -7.16 -9.08 11.03
N VAL A 169 -6.14 -8.57 11.72
CA VAL A 169 -5.10 -9.38 12.33
C VAL A 169 -5.44 -9.66 13.79
N SER A 170 -5.56 -10.93 14.16
CA SER A 170 -5.91 -11.37 15.51
C SER A 170 -7.02 -10.51 16.13
N PRO A 171 -8.20 -10.39 15.48
CA PRO A 171 -9.24 -9.50 15.94
C PRO A 171 -9.78 -9.92 17.30
N SER A 172 -9.99 -8.97 18.21
CA SER A 172 -10.58 -9.19 19.55
C SER A 172 -12.09 -9.49 19.49
N LEU A 173 -12.45 -10.60 18.84
CA LEU A 173 -13.83 -10.99 18.55
C LEU A 173 -14.64 -11.41 19.79
N TRP A 174 -13.98 -11.61 20.92
CA TRP A 174 -14.60 -11.90 22.21
C TRP A 174 -15.38 -10.71 22.80
N TRP A 175 -15.18 -9.51 22.24
CA TRP A 175 -15.82 -8.29 22.72
C TRP A 175 -17.33 -8.44 22.87
N ASP A 176 -17.82 -8.08 24.06
CA ASP A 176 -19.25 -8.02 24.41
C ASP A 176 -20.01 -9.31 24.07
N ASP A 177 -19.52 -10.43 24.63
CA ASP A 177 -20.06 -11.77 24.41
C ASP A 177 -20.22 -12.12 22.91
N PHE A 178 -19.15 -11.86 22.16
CA PHE A 178 -19.06 -12.14 20.72
C PHE A 178 -20.10 -11.40 19.87
N ALA A 179 -20.49 -10.18 20.27
CA ALA A 179 -21.51 -9.37 19.60
C ALA A 179 -21.34 -9.29 18.07
N LEU A 180 -20.13 -9.04 17.58
CA LEU A 180 -19.90 -8.92 16.13
C LEU A 180 -20.20 -10.23 15.39
N ILE A 181 -19.90 -11.39 15.99
CA ILE A 181 -20.19 -12.69 15.39
C ILE A 181 -21.70 -12.93 15.34
N ASN A 182 -22.44 -12.47 16.35
CA ASN A 182 -23.90 -12.54 16.36
C ASN A 182 -24.50 -11.69 15.23
N ASP A 183 -23.96 -10.49 14.98
CA ASP A 183 -24.35 -9.64 13.84
C ASP A 183 -24.07 -10.34 12.49
N ILE A 184 -22.87 -10.89 12.32
CA ILE A 184 -22.48 -11.63 11.10
C ILE A 184 -23.39 -12.85 10.89
N LYS A 185 -23.75 -13.57 11.95
CA LYS A 185 -24.68 -14.69 11.89
C LYS A 185 -26.07 -14.25 11.42
N ALA A 186 -26.55 -13.10 11.87
CA ALA A 186 -27.83 -12.53 11.45
C ALA A 186 -27.78 -11.88 10.04
N ALA A 187 -26.61 -11.53 9.54
CA ALA A 187 -26.44 -10.85 8.26
C ALA A 187 -26.99 -11.64 7.08
N LYS A 188 -27.65 -10.93 6.17
CA LYS A 188 -28.19 -11.44 4.90
C LYS A 188 -27.57 -10.65 3.74
N GLN A 189 -27.52 -11.25 2.56
CA GLN A 189 -27.05 -10.56 1.36
C GLN A 189 -27.89 -9.29 1.11
N GLN A 190 -27.23 -8.13 1.01
CA GLN A 190 -27.86 -6.93 0.47
C GLN A 190 -27.72 -6.97 -1.05
N ALA A 191 -28.83 -6.89 -1.79
CA ALA A 191 -28.89 -7.21 -3.22
C ALA A 191 -28.01 -6.32 -4.13
N GLU A 192 -27.53 -5.18 -3.65
CA GLU A 192 -26.89 -4.14 -4.48
C GLU A 192 -25.40 -3.88 -4.15
N LYS A 193 -24.81 -4.59 -3.17
CA LYS A 193 -23.44 -4.31 -2.72
C LYS A 193 -22.54 -5.52 -2.91
N SER A 194 -21.43 -5.31 -3.62
CA SER A 194 -20.31 -6.26 -3.59
C SER A 194 -19.76 -6.32 -2.16
N PRO A 195 -19.47 -7.52 -1.64
CA PRO A 195 -18.84 -7.66 -0.34
C PRO A 195 -17.42 -7.07 -0.35
N VAL A 196 -16.94 -6.69 0.83
CA VAL A 196 -15.54 -6.30 1.04
C VAL A 196 -14.67 -7.55 0.91
N ARG A 197 -13.55 -7.45 0.19
CA ARG A 197 -12.52 -8.50 0.19
C ARG A 197 -11.84 -8.50 1.56
N TRP A 198 -12.08 -9.52 2.37
CA TRP A 198 -11.71 -9.54 3.78
C TRP A 198 -10.71 -10.64 4.11
N PHE A 199 -9.55 -10.28 4.63
CA PHE A 199 -8.57 -11.22 5.15
C PHE A 199 -8.59 -11.21 6.68
N VAL A 200 -8.72 -12.39 7.30
CA VAL A 200 -8.71 -12.56 8.76
C VAL A 200 -7.58 -13.49 9.17
N SER A 201 -6.72 -13.06 10.08
CA SER A 201 -5.72 -13.95 10.65
C SER A 201 -5.85 -14.14 12.14
N MET A 202 -5.20 -15.19 12.64
CA MET A 202 -5.01 -15.42 14.05
C MET A 202 -3.63 -16.02 14.31
N ALA A 203 -2.97 -15.58 15.39
CA ALA A 203 -1.71 -16.15 15.84
C ALA A 203 -1.96 -17.32 16.80
N ASN A 204 -0.93 -17.84 17.47
CA ASN A 204 -1.10 -18.85 18.50
C ASN A 204 -1.60 -18.22 19.82
N GLU A 205 -2.92 -18.10 19.95
CA GLU A 205 -3.56 -17.37 21.04
C GLU A 205 -4.68 -18.21 21.68
N PRO A 206 -4.53 -18.64 22.94
CA PRO A 206 -5.52 -19.50 23.60
C PRO A 206 -6.76 -18.73 24.06
N ASN A 207 -7.71 -19.47 24.66
CA ASN A 207 -8.91 -18.95 25.33
C ASN A 207 -9.85 -18.19 24.38
N GLU A 208 -10.33 -17.03 24.82
CA GLU A 208 -11.34 -16.20 24.15
C GLU A 208 -10.94 -15.74 22.74
N MET A 209 -9.63 -15.61 22.46
CA MET A 209 -9.12 -15.31 21.12
C MET A 209 -9.35 -16.49 20.16
N ALA A 210 -8.90 -17.70 20.53
CA ALA A 210 -9.16 -18.92 19.77
C ALA A 210 -10.66 -19.20 19.62
N GLU A 211 -11.44 -19.00 20.69
CA GLU A 211 -12.88 -19.20 20.66
C GLU A 211 -13.56 -18.25 19.67
N GLY A 212 -13.24 -16.96 19.73
CA GLY A 212 -13.80 -15.94 18.83
C GLY A 212 -13.49 -16.25 17.37
N TYR A 213 -12.25 -16.59 17.04
CA TYR A 213 -11.88 -16.97 15.68
C TYR A 213 -12.60 -18.23 15.20
N ASN A 214 -12.64 -19.30 16.01
CA ASN A 214 -13.33 -20.54 15.63
C ASN A 214 -14.83 -20.31 15.40
N ARG A 215 -15.48 -19.51 16.25
CA ARG A 215 -16.89 -19.11 16.07
C ARG A 215 -17.07 -18.32 14.77
N LEU A 216 -16.18 -17.38 14.47
CA LEU A 216 -16.22 -16.63 13.22
C LEU A 216 -16.08 -17.55 12.00
N MET A 217 -15.10 -18.45 11.99
CA MET A 217 -14.89 -19.40 10.87
C MET A 217 -16.11 -20.28 10.64
N ASN A 218 -16.75 -20.76 11.72
CA ASN A 218 -17.99 -21.53 11.61
C ASN A 218 -19.13 -20.70 10.99
N VAL A 219 -19.35 -19.48 11.46
CA VAL A 219 -20.40 -18.61 10.92
C VAL A 219 -20.12 -18.23 9.48
N LEU A 220 -18.88 -17.90 9.12
CA LEU A 220 -18.51 -17.55 7.76
C LEU A 220 -18.58 -18.74 6.80
N GLY A 221 -18.26 -19.95 7.24
CA GLY A 221 -18.41 -21.19 6.47
C GLY A 221 -19.87 -21.51 6.09
N GLU A 222 -20.84 -20.97 6.83
CA GLU A 222 -22.28 -21.10 6.52
C GLU A 222 -22.80 -19.99 5.57
N LYS A 223 -21.99 -18.98 5.26
CA LYS A 223 -22.38 -17.82 4.43
C LYS A 223 -21.90 -18.01 2.98
N SER A 224 -22.70 -17.54 2.03
CA SER A 224 -22.26 -17.51 0.62
C SER A 224 -21.24 -16.39 0.40
N GLU A 225 -20.34 -16.56 -0.56
CA GLU A 225 -19.36 -15.55 -0.97
C GLU A 225 -20.00 -14.22 -1.39
N ARG A 226 -21.28 -14.22 -1.81
CA ARG A 226 -22.02 -12.97 -2.12
C ARG A 226 -22.35 -12.14 -0.89
N VAL A 227 -22.30 -12.73 0.31
CA VAL A 227 -22.51 -12.04 1.59
C VAL A 227 -21.17 -11.56 2.13
N PHE A 228 -20.19 -12.45 2.16
CA PHE A 228 -18.83 -12.16 2.63
C PHE A 228 -17.82 -12.80 1.70
N ASP A 229 -16.94 -11.99 1.10
CA ASP A 229 -15.80 -12.45 0.33
C ASP A 229 -14.58 -12.46 1.27
N TRP A 230 -14.25 -13.62 1.82
CA TRP A 230 -13.25 -13.72 2.88
C TRP A 230 -12.21 -14.79 2.62
N GLU A 231 -11.06 -14.60 3.26
CA GLU A 231 -10.01 -15.60 3.38
C GLU A 231 -9.42 -15.54 4.78
N SER A 232 -8.94 -16.67 5.28
CA SER A 232 -8.33 -16.72 6.60
C SER A 232 -7.01 -17.47 6.63
N GLN A 233 -6.13 -17.07 7.54
CA GLN A 233 -4.86 -17.77 7.77
C GLN A 233 -4.48 -17.78 9.24
N GLN A 234 -3.99 -18.92 9.73
CA GLN A 234 -3.41 -19.03 11.08
C GLN A 234 -1.89 -18.99 11.01
N PHE A 235 -1.28 -18.39 12.03
CA PHE A 235 0.17 -18.29 12.21
C PHE A 235 0.58 -18.94 13.55
N PRO A 236 0.72 -20.28 13.60
CA PRO A 236 0.93 -21.01 14.85
C PRO A 236 2.29 -20.75 15.52
N GLU A 237 3.26 -20.22 14.77
CA GLU A 237 4.59 -19.84 15.29
C GLU A 237 4.65 -18.38 15.75
N GLU A 238 3.57 -17.62 15.57
CA GLU A 238 3.49 -16.22 15.96
C GLU A 238 2.72 -16.04 17.27
N THR A 239 3.03 -14.96 17.97
CA THR A 239 2.30 -14.49 19.15
C THR A 239 1.35 -13.36 18.78
N HIS A 240 0.48 -12.97 19.72
CA HIS A 240 -0.39 -11.80 19.54
C HIS A 240 0.38 -10.55 19.11
N ASP A 241 1.57 -10.32 19.67
CA ASP A 241 2.33 -9.08 19.43
C ASP A 241 3.24 -9.17 18.19
N SER A 242 3.63 -10.36 17.76
CA SER A 242 4.53 -10.55 16.61
C SER A 242 3.79 -10.74 15.28
N THR A 243 2.56 -11.27 15.31
CA THR A 243 1.77 -11.56 14.10
C THR A 243 1.48 -10.37 13.18
N PRO A 244 1.36 -9.09 13.63
CA PRO A 244 1.03 -7.98 12.73
C PRO A 244 1.94 -7.85 11.52
N LEU A 245 3.23 -8.18 11.65
CA LEU A 245 4.18 -8.08 10.54
C LEU A 245 3.84 -9.06 9.41
N ILE A 246 3.82 -10.35 9.70
CA ILE A 246 3.61 -11.40 8.69
C ILE A 246 2.16 -11.45 8.21
N ALA A 247 1.19 -11.23 9.10
CA ALA A 247 -0.22 -11.26 8.75
C ALA A 247 -0.60 -10.12 7.77
N ASN A 248 -0.01 -8.93 7.92
CA ASN A 248 -0.22 -7.86 6.94
C ASN A 248 0.38 -8.20 5.57
N VAL A 249 1.56 -8.82 5.52
CA VAL A 249 2.17 -9.26 4.24
C VAL A 249 1.27 -10.27 3.53
N GLU A 250 0.81 -11.31 4.24
CA GLU A 250 -0.05 -12.34 3.65
C GLU A 250 -1.45 -11.81 3.34
N GLY A 251 -2.00 -10.92 4.17
CA GLY A 251 -3.28 -10.26 3.89
C GLY A 251 -3.24 -9.40 2.64
N LEU A 252 -2.16 -8.63 2.44
CA LEU A 252 -1.94 -7.85 1.24
C LEU A 252 -1.83 -8.74 -0.01
N LYS A 253 -1.06 -9.84 0.07
CA LYS A 253 -0.96 -10.83 -1.01
C LYS A 253 -2.30 -11.52 -1.33
N SER A 254 -3.11 -11.81 -0.31
CA SER A 254 -4.44 -12.39 -0.49
C SER A 254 -5.38 -11.42 -1.19
N ILE A 255 -5.40 -10.16 -0.76
CA ILE A 255 -6.26 -9.11 -1.35
C ILE A 255 -5.90 -8.87 -2.82
N PHE A 256 -4.61 -8.79 -3.13
CA PHE A 256 -4.10 -8.51 -4.48
C PHE A 256 -3.64 -9.76 -5.23
N ARG A 257 -4.22 -10.92 -4.92
CA ARG A 257 -3.83 -12.20 -5.53
C ARG A 257 -3.97 -12.14 -7.05
N GLY A 258 -2.85 -12.38 -7.73
CA GLY A 258 -2.77 -12.33 -9.18
C GLY A 258 -2.77 -10.91 -9.73
N PHE A 259 -2.25 -9.93 -8.97
CA PHE A 259 -2.01 -8.59 -9.49
C PHE A 259 -0.79 -8.56 -10.43
N ASN A 260 0.28 -9.29 -10.12
CA ASN A 260 1.46 -9.33 -10.98
C ASN A 260 1.18 -10.10 -12.28
N ALA A 261 1.15 -9.39 -13.40
CA ALA A 261 0.98 -9.98 -14.73
C ALA A 261 2.14 -10.90 -15.15
N VAL A 262 3.33 -10.70 -14.56
CA VAL A 262 4.56 -11.39 -14.91
C VAL A 262 5.27 -11.89 -13.63
N PRO A 263 4.71 -12.90 -12.95
CA PRO A 263 5.19 -13.30 -11.62
C PRO A 263 6.47 -14.15 -11.66
N ASN A 264 6.76 -14.81 -12.78
CA ASN A 264 7.87 -15.77 -12.92
C ASN A 264 8.75 -15.40 -14.13
N ILE A 265 8.98 -16.34 -15.05
CA ILE A 265 9.83 -16.18 -16.24
C ILE A 265 9.06 -15.76 -17.50
N GLU A 266 7.75 -15.51 -17.42
CA GLU A 266 6.99 -15.07 -18.59
C GLU A 266 7.39 -13.66 -19.04
N ILE A 267 7.11 -13.31 -20.30
CA ILE A 267 7.09 -11.92 -20.79
C ILE A 267 5.76 -11.68 -21.51
N LYS A 268 5.33 -10.43 -21.59
CA LYS A 268 4.08 -10.03 -22.23
C LYS A 268 4.28 -8.75 -23.02
N SER A 269 3.67 -8.65 -24.20
CA SER A 269 3.59 -7.40 -24.95
C SER A 269 2.72 -6.37 -24.22
N LEU A 270 2.82 -5.09 -24.61
CA LEU A 270 1.98 -4.04 -24.04
C LEU A 270 0.48 -4.35 -24.18
N GLU A 271 0.05 -4.87 -25.34
CA GLU A 271 -1.34 -5.28 -25.57
C GLU A 271 -1.78 -6.38 -24.59
N GLN A 272 -0.94 -7.40 -24.38
CA GLN A 272 -1.23 -8.49 -23.45
C GLN A 272 -1.28 -8.01 -21.99
N LEU A 273 -0.40 -7.07 -21.60
CA LEU A 273 -0.44 -6.44 -20.28
C LEU A 273 -1.73 -5.63 -20.08
N GLN A 274 -2.12 -4.83 -21.07
CA GLN A 274 -3.37 -4.06 -21.03
C GLN A 274 -4.59 -4.97 -20.94
N ALA A 275 -4.61 -6.07 -21.70
CA ALA A 275 -5.68 -7.07 -21.62
C ALA A 275 -5.72 -7.75 -20.24
N TYR A 276 -4.55 -8.09 -19.67
CA TYR A 276 -4.45 -8.68 -18.34
C TYR A 276 -5.02 -7.76 -17.26
N TYR A 277 -4.55 -6.50 -17.17
CA TYR A 277 -5.03 -5.56 -16.17
C TYR A 277 -6.48 -5.14 -16.41
N GLY A 278 -6.95 -5.10 -17.66
CA GLY A 278 -8.37 -4.92 -17.98
C GLY A 278 -9.25 -6.06 -17.45
N ASN A 279 -8.79 -7.31 -17.54
CA ASN A 279 -9.49 -8.46 -16.97
C ASN A 279 -9.41 -8.51 -15.45
N TYR A 280 -8.24 -8.17 -14.88
CA TYR A 280 -8.07 -8.03 -13.44
C TYR A 280 -9.02 -6.97 -12.87
N ALA A 281 -9.15 -5.82 -13.53
CA ALA A 281 -10.06 -4.75 -13.14
C ALA A 281 -11.54 -5.19 -13.14
N LYS A 282 -11.97 -5.98 -14.13
CA LYS A 282 -13.32 -6.56 -14.17
C LYS A 282 -13.57 -7.52 -13.02
N LYS A 283 -12.56 -8.32 -12.65
CA LYS A 283 -12.65 -9.29 -11.56
C LYS A 283 -12.75 -8.61 -10.19
N ILE A 284 -11.92 -7.60 -9.94
CA ILE A 284 -11.83 -6.92 -8.64
C ILE A 284 -12.83 -5.75 -8.53
N GLY A 285 -13.41 -5.31 -9.64
CA GLY A 285 -14.34 -4.17 -9.66
C GLY A 285 -13.65 -2.82 -9.51
N TYR A 286 -12.33 -2.75 -9.73
CA TYR A 286 -11.56 -1.52 -9.69
C TYR A 286 -10.36 -1.58 -10.66
N ASN A 287 -10.13 -0.49 -11.39
CA ASN A 287 -9.01 -0.40 -12.32
C ASN A 287 -7.74 0.06 -11.60
N PHE A 288 -6.77 -0.84 -11.47
CA PHE A 288 -5.41 -0.51 -11.02
C PHE A 288 -4.52 -0.30 -12.24
N PRO A 289 -4.27 0.96 -12.67
CA PRO A 289 -3.34 1.21 -13.76
C PRO A 289 -1.93 0.76 -13.38
N MET A 290 -1.14 0.36 -14.39
CA MET A 290 0.25 -0.04 -14.17
C MET A 290 1.07 1.12 -13.58
N SER A 291 1.85 0.83 -12.54
CA SER A 291 2.81 1.74 -11.94
C SER A 291 4.04 1.94 -12.82
N VAL A 292 4.85 2.94 -12.49
CA VAL A 292 6.14 3.14 -13.14
C VAL A 292 7.04 1.91 -13.00
N HIS A 293 7.03 1.25 -11.84
CA HIS A 293 7.83 0.04 -11.61
C HIS A 293 7.37 -1.13 -12.50
N GLN A 294 6.06 -1.25 -12.73
CA GLN A 294 5.52 -2.27 -13.64
C GLN A 294 5.97 -2.02 -15.09
N TYR A 295 5.82 -0.79 -15.61
CA TYR A 295 6.35 -0.45 -16.94
C TYR A 295 7.85 -0.72 -17.04
N ASN A 296 8.61 -0.30 -16.02
CA ASN A 296 10.05 -0.46 -15.96
C ASN A 296 10.48 -1.93 -16.01
N VAL A 297 9.95 -2.75 -15.10
CA VAL A 297 10.32 -4.16 -14.96
C VAL A 297 9.85 -4.97 -16.16
N TYR A 298 8.60 -4.79 -16.61
CA TYR A 298 8.08 -5.56 -17.74
C TYR A 298 8.77 -5.19 -19.04
N GLY A 299 9.08 -3.90 -19.25
CA GLY A 299 9.76 -3.42 -20.45
C GLY A 299 11.20 -3.92 -20.54
N LEU A 300 12.01 -3.71 -19.48
CA LEU A 300 13.39 -4.23 -19.46
C LEU A 300 13.43 -5.75 -19.58
N LYS A 301 12.53 -6.45 -18.89
CA LYS A 301 12.50 -7.91 -18.95
C LYS A 301 12.19 -8.41 -20.36
N ALA A 302 11.18 -7.85 -21.03
CA ALA A 302 10.86 -8.20 -22.41
C ALA A 302 12.06 -7.98 -23.33
N ALA A 303 12.76 -6.84 -23.20
CA ALA A 303 13.95 -6.55 -23.99
C ALA A 303 15.09 -7.55 -23.75
N TYR A 304 15.41 -7.86 -22.49
CA TYR A 304 16.49 -8.80 -22.15
C TYR A 304 16.18 -10.25 -22.52
N GLU A 305 14.90 -10.63 -22.60
CA GLU A 305 14.47 -11.98 -22.98
C GLU A 305 14.20 -12.12 -24.49
N GLY A 306 14.65 -11.16 -25.29
CA GLY A 306 14.69 -11.25 -26.76
C GLY A 306 13.56 -10.54 -27.49
N GLU A 307 12.60 -9.95 -26.78
CA GLU A 307 11.48 -9.20 -27.35
C GLU A 307 11.73 -7.69 -27.20
N LEU A 308 12.76 -7.19 -27.89
CA LEU A 308 13.23 -5.80 -27.79
C LEU A 308 12.15 -4.78 -28.17
N GLU A 309 11.39 -5.04 -29.23
CA GLU A 309 10.30 -4.16 -29.66
C GLU A 309 9.21 -4.03 -28.58
N TRP A 310 8.87 -5.13 -27.89
CA TRP A 310 7.92 -5.07 -26.78
C TRP A 310 8.48 -4.27 -25.62
N GLY A 311 9.77 -4.43 -25.31
CA GLY A 311 10.44 -3.67 -24.27
C GLY A 311 10.39 -2.16 -24.52
N ILE A 312 10.70 -1.73 -25.75
CA ILE A 312 10.60 -0.33 -26.18
C ILE A 312 9.17 0.19 -26.03
N GLN A 313 8.18 -0.49 -26.62
CA GLN A 313 6.78 -0.06 -26.56
C GLN A 313 6.25 0.08 -25.13
N ILE A 314 6.62 -0.84 -24.23
CA ILE A 314 6.21 -0.80 -22.82
C ILE A 314 6.85 0.40 -22.10
N LEU A 315 8.15 0.64 -22.31
CA LEU A 315 8.87 1.73 -21.66
C LEU A 315 8.42 3.09 -22.17
N GLU A 316 8.26 3.27 -23.49
CA GLU A 316 7.68 4.47 -24.09
C GLU A 316 6.30 4.75 -23.51
N LYS A 317 5.45 3.72 -23.39
CA LYS A 317 4.13 3.91 -22.80
C LYS A 317 4.20 4.34 -21.34
N GLY A 318 5.16 3.84 -20.59
CA GLY A 318 5.38 4.29 -19.22
C GLY A 318 5.89 5.72 -19.14
N VAL A 319 6.73 6.17 -20.09
CA VAL A 319 7.17 7.58 -20.20
C VAL A 319 6.00 8.52 -20.43
N ASP A 320 5.00 8.13 -21.25
CA ASP A 320 3.79 8.93 -21.44
C ASP A 320 3.06 9.24 -20.13
N VAL A 321 3.05 8.28 -19.20
CA VAL A 321 2.32 8.36 -17.92
C VAL A 321 3.18 8.94 -16.80
N PHE A 322 4.47 8.60 -16.79
CA PHE A 322 5.45 8.88 -15.74
C PHE A 322 6.66 9.64 -16.29
N GLY A 323 6.44 10.64 -17.15
CA GLY A 323 7.51 11.38 -17.81
C GLY A 323 8.43 12.18 -16.87
N GLN A 324 8.14 12.23 -15.57
CA GLN A 324 9.03 12.76 -14.53
C GLN A 324 9.82 11.65 -13.80
N SER A 325 9.71 10.37 -14.15
CA SER A 325 10.53 9.32 -13.54
C SER A 325 11.88 9.24 -14.22
N GLU A 326 12.96 9.51 -13.50
CA GLU A 326 14.31 9.28 -14.01
C GLU A 326 14.57 7.80 -14.34
N ILE A 327 13.97 6.87 -13.57
CA ILE A 327 14.19 5.43 -13.69
C ILE A 327 13.67 4.90 -15.03
N ILE A 328 12.49 5.36 -15.46
CA ILE A 328 11.93 4.89 -16.73
C ILE A 328 12.66 5.48 -17.93
N TRP A 329 13.17 6.72 -17.83
CA TRP A 329 14.01 7.32 -18.86
C TRP A 329 15.37 6.61 -18.98
N ASP A 330 15.95 6.21 -17.85
CA ASP A 330 17.21 5.44 -17.79
C ASP A 330 17.04 4.04 -18.43
N SER A 331 15.91 3.39 -18.16
CA SER A 331 15.57 2.10 -18.77
C SER A 331 15.24 2.24 -20.26
N LEU A 332 14.58 3.32 -20.66
CA LEU A 332 14.32 3.61 -22.08
C LEU A 332 15.64 3.86 -22.85
N ALA A 333 16.61 4.55 -22.23
CA ALA A 333 17.94 4.71 -22.79
C ALA A 333 18.65 3.36 -23.02
N THR A 334 18.51 2.44 -22.05
CA THR A 334 19.05 1.08 -22.16
C THR A 334 18.51 0.36 -23.39
N VAL A 335 17.18 0.31 -23.57
CA VAL A 335 16.59 -0.45 -24.68
C VAL A 335 16.83 0.21 -26.03
N TYR A 336 16.92 1.53 -26.12
CA TYR A 336 17.33 2.20 -27.36
C TYR A 336 18.78 1.89 -27.73
N SER A 337 19.67 1.83 -26.74
CA SER A 337 21.06 1.41 -26.97
C SER A 337 21.12 -0.05 -27.46
N MET A 338 20.31 -0.95 -26.91
CA MET A 338 20.19 -2.34 -27.40
C MET A 338 19.65 -2.44 -28.83
N ASN A 339 18.95 -1.41 -29.31
CA ASN A 339 18.37 -1.33 -30.66
C ASN A 339 19.26 -0.57 -31.65
N ASP A 340 20.53 -0.30 -31.29
CA ASP A 340 21.47 0.51 -32.07
C ASP A 340 20.94 1.94 -32.38
N ASP A 341 19.99 2.45 -31.61
CA ASP A 341 19.47 3.82 -31.70
C ASP A 341 20.19 4.73 -30.70
N SER A 342 21.44 5.06 -31.03
CA SER A 342 22.32 5.88 -30.18
C SER A 342 21.75 7.29 -29.94
N GLU A 343 21.02 7.85 -30.90
CA GLU A 343 20.44 9.19 -30.77
C GLU A 343 19.35 9.19 -29.69
N SER A 344 18.37 8.29 -29.80
CA SER A 344 17.28 8.18 -28.81
C SER A 344 17.79 7.72 -27.45
N ALA A 345 18.82 6.86 -27.42
CA ALA A 345 19.47 6.43 -26.18
C ALA A 345 20.10 7.61 -25.43
N LEU A 346 20.90 8.44 -26.12
CA LEU A 346 21.54 9.60 -25.52
C LEU A 346 20.53 10.67 -25.07
N GLN A 347 19.49 10.91 -25.87
CA GLN A 347 18.41 11.83 -25.50
C GLN A 347 17.70 11.38 -24.21
N SER A 348 17.34 10.09 -24.13
CA SER A 348 16.68 9.49 -22.97
C SER A 348 17.58 9.50 -21.73
N SER A 349 18.86 9.16 -21.88
CA SER A 349 19.83 9.16 -20.78
C SER A 349 20.07 10.56 -20.21
N ASN A 350 20.20 11.57 -21.08
CA ASN A 350 20.32 12.98 -20.64
C ASN A 350 19.08 13.45 -19.87
N LYS A 351 17.90 13.00 -20.29
CA LYS A 351 16.64 13.30 -19.60
C LYS A 351 16.59 12.61 -18.23
N ALA A 352 16.98 11.34 -18.14
CA ALA A 352 17.10 10.59 -16.89
C ALA A 352 18.03 11.30 -15.91
N LEU A 353 19.24 11.65 -16.34
CA LEU A 353 20.24 12.34 -15.51
C LEU A 353 19.74 13.69 -14.99
N LYS A 354 19.08 14.48 -15.85
CA LYS A 354 18.49 15.76 -15.44
C LYS A 354 17.46 15.57 -14.33
N LEU A 355 16.56 14.59 -14.46
CA LEU A 355 15.53 14.30 -13.47
C LEU A 355 16.14 13.72 -12.18
N ALA A 356 17.11 12.81 -12.29
CA ALA A 356 17.80 12.23 -11.16
C ALA A 356 18.46 13.29 -10.27
N ARG A 357 19.10 14.30 -10.89
CA ARG A 357 19.66 15.45 -10.17
C ARG A 357 18.60 16.34 -9.55
N GLN A 358 17.50 16.58 -10.27
CA GLN A 358 16.38 17.40 -9.78
C GLN A 358 15.69 16.76 -8.56
N HIS A 359 15.54 15.44 -8.56
CA HIS A 359 14.85 14.68 -7.52
C HIS A 359 15.77 14.22 -6.39
N GLN A 360 17.08 14.44 -6.51
CA GLN A 360 18.08 13.86 -5.61
C GLN A 360 17.91 12.34 -5.51
N SER A 361 17.72 11.71 -6.68
CA SER A 361 17.39 10.30 -6.80
C SER A 361 18.45 9.43 -6.13
N LYS A 362 18.00 8.38 -5.44
CA LYS A 362 18.90 7.37 -4.85
C LYS A 362 19.67 6.57 -5.92
N TYR A 363 19.22 6.64 -7.18
CA TYR A 363 19.83 6.00 -8.35
C TYR A 363 20.77 6.94 -9.15
N LEU A 364 21.08 8.13 -8.62
CA LEU A 364 21.85 9.14 -9.37
C LEU A 364 23.22 8.61 -9.84
N SER A 365 23.91 7.83 -9.00
CA SER A 365 25.24 7.30 -9.33
C SER A 365 25.19 6.32 -10.51
N GLU A 366 24.20 5.43 -10.52
CA GLU A 366 23.97 4.46 -11.58
C GLU A 366 23.60 5.16 -12.90
N ILE A 367 22.70 6.14 -12.83
CA ILE A 367 22.26 6.93 -13.99
C ILE A 367 23.42 7.77 -14.55
N GLU A 368 24.27 8.35 -13.71
CA GLU A 368 25.47 9.07 -14.14
C GLU A 368 26.47 8.17 -14.86
N ALA A 369 26.69 6.95 -14.33
CA ALA A 369 27.60 5.99 -14.96
C ALA A 369 27.10 5.54 -16.34
N GLN A 370 25.80 5.25 -16.49
CA GLN A 370 25.20 4.88 -17.76
C GLN A 370 25.33 6.03 -18.78
N ASN A 371 25.03 7.26 -18.35
CA ASN A 371 25.10 8.44 -19.21
C ASN A 371 26.52 8.70 -19.74
N VAL A 372 27.54 8.57 -18.90
CA VAL A 372 28.93 8.71 -19.34
C VAL A 372 29.28 7.68 -20.42
N GLY A 373 28.90 6.41 -20.23
CA GLY A 373 29.16 5.36 -21.21
C GLY A 373 28.61 5.68 -22.61
N LEU A 374 27.37 6.17 -22.67
CA LEU A 374 26.71 6.54 -23.93
C LEU A 374 27.28 7.80 -24.60
N THR A 375 28.08 8.61 -23.90
CA THR A 375 28.73 9.81 -24.48
C THR A 375 30.14 9.56 -24.99
N THR A 376 30.75 8.45 -24.59
CA THR A 376 32.13 8.10 -24.94
C THR A 376 32.24 7.13 -26.11
N ASP A 377 31.14 6.48 -26.47
CA ASP A 377 30.98 5.62 -27.65
C ASP A 377 30.47 6.45 -28.85
#